data_AF-A0A1N7JXE4-F1
#
_entry.id   AF-A0A1N7JXE4-F1
#
_cell.length_a   1.000
_cell.length_b   1.000
_cell.length_c   1.000
_cell.angle_alpha   90.00
_cell.angle_beta   90.00
_cell.angle_gamma   90.00
#
_symmetry.space_group_name_H-M   'P 1'
#
loop_
_entity.id
_entity.type
_entity.pdbx_description
1 polymer ?
#
loop_
_entity_poly.entity_id
_entity_poly.type
_entity_poly.pdbx_seq_one_letter_code
_entity_poly.pdbx_strand_id
1 'polypeptide(L)' 'MKIEKRENRVVQTQEELNELQAAIKADGGYVSKVDVMRNGTISVNFSTFYDVE' A
#
# COMPACT_ATOMS: atom_id res chain seq x y z
N MET A 1 11.84 2.48 -18.39
CA MET A 1 12.25 1.42 -17.42
C MET A 1 11.33 1.54 -16.23
N LYS A 2 10.75 0.45 -15.71
CA LYS A 2 9.87 0.53 -14.53
C LYS A 2 10.71 0.49 -13.26
N ILE A 3 10.54 1.46 -12.36
CA ILE A 3 11.20 1.48 -11.06
C ILE A 3 10.20 1.07 -9.98
N GLU A 4 10.60 0.11 -9.13
CA GLU A 4 9.86 -0.25 -7.93
C GLU A 4 10.01 0.85 -6.87
N LYS A 5 8.89 1.40 -6.41
CA LYS A 5 8.83 2.27 -5.24
C LYS A 5 8.29 1.48 -4.07
N ARG A 6 8.99 1.46 -2.94
CA ARG A 6 8.49 0.89 -1.69
C ARG A 6 7.93 1.99 -0.81
N GLU A 7 6.72 1.79 -0.31
CA GLU A 7 5.98 2.77 0.46
C GLU A 7 5.35 2.12 1.70
N ASN A 8 5.16 2.94 2.73
CA ASN A 8 4.43 2.58 3.94
C ASN A 8 3.31 3.59 4.17
N ARG A 9 2.10 3.12 4.49
CA ARG A 9 0.97 3.97 4.85
C ARG A 9 0.24 3.40 6.05
N VAL A 10 -0.15 4.27 6.96
CA VAL A 10 -1.01 3.93 8.10
C VAL A 10 -2.44 4.35 7.79
N VAL A 11 -3.39 3.44 7.98
CA VAL A 11 -4.83 3.67 7.84
C VAL A 11 -5.53 3.37 9.18
N GLN A 12 -6.72 3.90 9.39
CA GLN A 12 -7.46 3.79 10.65
C GLN A 12 -8.63 2.80 10.57
N THR A 13 -9.13 2.52 9.37
CA THR A 13 -10.30 1.66 9.15
C THR A 13 -10.04 0.56 8.14
N GLN A 14 -10.90 -0.46 8.15
CA GLN A 14 -10.88 -1.52 7.15
C GLN A 14 -11.29 -1.01 5.76
N GLU A 15 -12.14 0.02 5.68
CA GLU A 15 -12.55 0.63 4.42
C GLU A 15 -11.37 1.32 3.73
N GLU A 16 -10.61 2.14 4.46
CA GLU A 16 -9.38 2.77 3.96
C GLU A 16 -8.32 1.74 3.53
N LEU A 17 -8.22 0.61 4.23
CA LEU A 17 -7.34 -0.49 3.82
C LEU A 17 -7.78 -1.07 2.47
N ASN A 18 -9.09 -1.29 2.28
CA ASN A 18 -9.62 -1.84 1.04
C ASN A 18 -9.42 -0.89 -0.15
N GLU A 19 -9.67 0.41 0.05
CA GLU A 19 -9.42 1.45 -0.94
C GLU A 19 -7.93 1.51 -1.32
N LEU A 20 -7.04 1.48 -0.33
CA LEU A 20 -5.60 1.48 -0.55
C LEU A 20 -5.15 0.24 -1.34
N GLN A 21 -5.66 -0.95 -0.99
CA GLN A 21 -5.36 -2.18 -1.71
C GLN A 21 -5.84 -2.14 -3.16
N ALA A 22 -7.04 -1.60 -3.41
CA ALA A 22 -7.58 -1.42 -4.75
C ALA A 22 -6.72 -0.46 -5.59
N ALA A 23 -6.30 0.67 -5.00
CA ALA A 23 -5.43 1.64 -5.67
C ALA A 23 -4.06 1.03 -6.03
N ILE A 24 -3.41 0.35 -5.09
CA ILE A 24 -2.12 -0.32 -5.33
C ILE A 24 -2.24 -1.33 -6.48
N LYS A 25 -3.33 -2.10 -6.51
CA LYS A 25 -3.58 -3.08 -7.57
C LYS A 25 -3.86 -2.41 -8.91
N ALA A 26 -4.60 -1.30 -8.94
CA ALA A 26 -4.87 -0.53 -10.15
C ALA A 26 -3.57 0.01 -10.77
N ASP A 27 -2.61 0.40 -9.95
CA ASP A 27 -1.28 0.87 -10.36
C ASP A 27 -0.31 -0.27 -10.71
N GLY A 28 -0.76 -1.53 -10.65
CA GLY A 28 0.06 -2.71 -10.92
C GLY A 28 1.07 -3.04 -9.81
N GLY A 29 0.93 -2.42 -8.64
CA GLY A 29 1.71 -2.68 -7.44
C GLY A 29 1.21 -3.90 -6.65
N TYR A 30 1.83 -4.13 -5.49
CA TYR A 30 1.43 -5.19 -4.56
C TYR A 30 1.66 -4.80 -3.10
N VAL A 31 0.84 -5.35 -2.21
CA VAL A 31 1.02 -5.22 -0.76
C VAL A 31 1.99 -6.30 -0.28
N SER A 32 3.04 -5.89 0.44
CA SER A 32 4.04 -6.80 1.00
C SER A 32 3.72 -7.20 2.44
N LYS A 33 3.16 -6.30 3.24
CA LYS A 33 2.82 -6.58 4.65
C LYS A 33 1.68 -5.69 5.15
N VAL A 34 0.81 -6.26 5.97
CA VAL A 34 -0.23 -5.53 6.72
C VAL A 34 -0.08 -5.88 8.20
N ASP A 35 0.13 -4.89 9.05
CA ASP A 35 0.25 -5.04 10.50
C ASP A 35 -0.85 -4.22 11.21
N VAL A 36 -1.61 -4.85 12.09
CA VAL A 36 -2.55 -4.14 12.97
C VAL A 36 -1.82 -3.74 14.25
N MET A 37 -1.73 -2.44 14.50
CA MET A 37 -1.02 -1.87 15.64
C MET A 37 -1.92 -1.85 16.89
N ARG A 38 -1.30 -1.87 18.07
CA ARG A 38 -2.02 -1.86 19.38
C ARG A 38 -2.92 -0.64 19.59
N ASN A 39 -2.70 0.45 18.87
CA ASN A 39 -3.53 1.66 18.91
C ASN A 39 -4.75 1.59 17.96
N GLY A 40 -5.01 0.44 17.33
CA GLY A 40 -6.13 0.23 16.42
C GLY A 40 -5.89 0.69 14.97
N THR A 41 -4.70 1.23 14.66
CA THR A 41 -4.33 1.57 13.28
C THR A 41 -3.75 0.39 12.53
N ILE A 42 -3.78 0.44 11.20
CA ILE A 42 -3.27 -0.60 10.33
C ILE A 42 -2.12 -0.01 9.51
N SER A 43 -0.92 -0.57 9.65
CA SER A 43 0.26 -0.23 8.87
C SER A 43 0.35 -1.14 7.65
N VAL A 44 0.45 -0.54 6.46
CA VAL A 44 0.47 -1.23 5.18
C VAL A 44 1.78 -0.90 4.47
N ASN A 45 2.58 -1.93 4.20
CA ASN A 45 3.78 -1.84 3.38
C ASN A 45 3.45 -2.38 1.99
N PHE A 46 3.81 -1.63 0.96
CA PHE A 46 3.49 -1.97 -0.41
C PHE A 46 4.53 -1.44 -1.40
N SER A 47 4.51 -1.99 -2.60
CA SER A 47 5.32 -1.53 -3.71
C SER A 47 4.44 -1.08 -4.87
N THR A 48 4.77 0.04 -5.49
CA THR A 48 4.18 0.54 -6.75
C THR A 48 5.26 0.61 -7.82
N PHE A 49 4.86 0.70 -9.09
CA PHE A 49 5.78 0.86 -10.22
C PHE A 49 5.46 2.14 -10.96
N TYR A 50 6.49 2.96 -11.21
CA TYR A 50 6.35 4.12 -12.06
C TYR A 50 7.28 3.99 -13.27
N ASP A 51 6.79 4.44 -14.42
CA ASP A 51 7.59 4.56 -15.62
C ASP A 51 8.45 5.82 -15.51
N VAL A 52 9.74 5.64 -15.77
CA VAL A 52 10.68 6.75 -15.95
C VAL A 52 10.84 6.92 -17.45
N GLU A 53 10.33 8.05 -17.96
CA GLU A 53 10.58 8.55 -19.32
C GLU A 53 12.05 8.95 -19.50
#